data_AF-A0A2V8Y3H3-F1
#
_entry.id   AF-A0A2V8Y3H3-F1
#
_cell.length_a   1.000
_cell.length_b   1.000
_cell.length_c   1.000
_cell.angle_alpha   90.00
_cell.angle_beta   90.00
_cell.angle_gamma   90.00
#
_symmetry.space_group_name_H-M   'P 1'
#
loop_
_entity.id
_entity.type
_entity.pdbx_description
1 polymer ?
#
loop_
_entity_poly.entity_id
_entity_poly.type
_entity_poly.pdbx_seq_one_letter_code
_entity_poly.pdbx_strand_id
1 'polypeptide(L)' 'MKDAAPPAKQEQDANLCATCAHSRSIESPRGSIFVLCELSFNDPRFPKYPRLPVLSCKGYEKAVRG' A
#
# COMPACT_ATOMS: atom_id res chain seq x y z
N MET A 1 23.51 20.77 18.23
CA MET A 1 22.40 20.99 17.29
C MET A 1 22.53 20.00 16.14
N LYS A 2 21.51 19.19 15.91
CA LYS A 2 21.05 18.69 14.59
C LYS A 2 20.00 17.62 14.83
N ASP A 3 18.83 18.08 15.27
CA ASP A 3 17.57 17.38 15.15
C ASP A 3 17.29 17.15 13.66
N ALA A 4 17.85 16.07 13.12
CA ALA A 4 17.45 15.58 11.81
C ALA A 4 16.12 14.83 12.02
N ALA A 5 15.02 15.56 11.94
CA ALA A 5 13.69 14.98 11.84
C ALA A 5 13.72 13.88 10.76
N PRO A 6 13.14 12.69 11.02
CA PRO A 6 13.07 11.63 10.01
C PRO A 6 12.38 12.20 8.76
N PRO A 7 12.84 11.88 7.53
CA PRO A 7 12.16 12.33 6.32
C PRO A 7 10.70 11.91 6.42
N ALA A 8 9.84 12.91 6.35
CA ALA A 8 8.44 12.81 6.62
C ALA A 8 7.80 11.72 5.76
N LYS A 9 6.81 11.08 6.35
CA LYS A 9 5.91 10.03 5.87
C LYS A 9 5.12 10.38 4.58
N GLN A 10 5.54 11.40 3.82
CA GLN A 10 4.81 12.02 2.70
C GLN A 10 5.16 11.44 1.32
N GLU A 11 6.29 10.76 1.13
CA GLU A 11 6.63 10.20 -0.19
C GLU A 11 6.02 8.80 -0.43
N GLN A 12 5.48 8.19 0.62
CA GLN A 12 4.70 6.95 0.56
C GLN A 12 3.25 7.18 0.08
N ASP A 13 2.80 8.43 -0.05
CA ASP A 13 1.46 8.81 -0.55
C ASP A 13 1.31 8.64 -2.06
N ALA A 14 2.40 8.49 -2.83
CA ALA A 14 2.30 8.26 -4.26
C ALA A 14 1.63 6.91 -4.59
N ASN A 15 1.76 5.92 -3.70
CA ASN A 15 1.13 4.62 -3.87
C ASN A 15 -0.23 4.57 -3.16
N LEU A 16 -1.33 4.52 -3.92
CA LEU A 16 -2.68 4.33 -3.39
C LEU A 16 -2.80 3.07 -2.54
N CYS A 17 -2.06 2.01 -2.88
CA CYS A 17 -2.07 0.77 -2.11
C CYS A 17 -1.29 0.87 -0.78
N ALA A 18 -0.67 2.00 -0.43
CA ALA A 18 -0.05 2.19 0.88
C ALA A 18 -1.06 2.66 1.94
N THR A 19 -2.14 3.31 1.50
CA THR A 19 -3.19 3.90 2.34
C THR A 19 -4.56 3.28 2.08
N CYS A 20 -4.64 2.20 1.31
CA CYS A 20 -5.89 1.55 0.93
C CYS A 20 -6.40 0.62 2.03
N ALA A 21 -7.70 0.68 2.33
CA ALA A 21 -8.39 -0.18 3.30
C ALA A 21 -8.37 -1.67 2.91
N HIS A 22 -8.32 -1.97 1.61
CA HIS A 22 -8.27 -3.35 1.09
C HIS A 22 -6.84 -3.87 0.83
N SER A 23 -5.82 -3.07 1.17
CA SER A 23 -4.42 -3.44 0.95
C SER A 23 -3.80 -3.96 2.22
N ARG A 24 -3.04 -5.05 2.11
CA ARG A 24 -2.31 -5.64 3.23
C ARG A 24 -0.83 -5.80 2.88
N SER A 25 0.04 -5.20 3.68
CA SER A 25 1.50 -5.39 3.56
C SER A 25 1.90 -6.74 4.15
N ILE A 26 2.64 -7.52 3.38
CA ILE A 26 3.16 -8.83 3.74
C ILE A 26 4.68 -8.77 3.65
N GLU A 27 5.34 -9.00 4.78
CA GLU A 27 6.78 -9.14 4.84
C GLU A 27 7.16 -10.62 4.65
N SER A 28 8.05 -10.89 3.71
CA SER A 28 8.62 -12.22 3.52
C SER A 28 9.80 -12.44 4.47
N PRO A 29 10.10 -13.70 4.85
CA PRO A 29 11.26 -14.03 5.69
C PRO A 29 12.62 -13.59 5.13
N ARG A 30 12.67 -13.28 3.82
CA ARG A 30 13.83 -12.76 3.09
C ARG A 30 13.95 -11.23 3.14
N GLY A 31 13.10 -10.55 3.90
CA GLY A 31 13.08 -9.08 4.03
C GLY A 31 12.40 -8.34 2.87
N SER A 32 11.73 -9.04 1.96
CA SER A 32 10.97 -8.42 0.87
C SER A 32 9.55 -8.08 1.32
N ILE A 33 9.10 -6.86 1.05
CA ILE A 33 7.74 -6.39 1.36
C ILE A 33 6.90 -6.45 0.10
N PHE A 34 5.74 -7.08 0.19
CA PHE A 34 4.74 -7.14 -0.88
C PHE A 34 3.43 -6.57 -0.39
N VAL A 35 2.64 -6.00 -1.30
CA VAL A 35 1.27 -5.61 -1.00
C VAL A 35 0.33 -6.65 -1.62
N LEU A 36 -0.60 -7.13 -0.81
CA LEU A 36 -1.70 -7.99 -1.22
C LEU A 36 -2.97 -7.14 -1.33
N CYS A 37 -3.70 -7.28 -2.44
CA CYS A 37 -5.01 -6.67 -2.63
C CYS A 37 -6.11 -7.67 -2.29
N GLU A 38 -6.87 -7.42 -1.24
CA GLU A 38 -7.94 -8.32 -0.78
C GLU A 38 -9.16 -8.31 -1.71
N LEU A 39 -9.36 -7.25 -2.50
CA LEU A 39 -10.39 -7.22 -3.54
C LEU A 39 -10.19 -8.32 -4.58
N SER A 40 -8.96 -8.77 -4.82
CA SER A 40 -8.67 -9.86 -5.76
C SER A 40 -9.35 -11.18 -5.39
N PHE A 41 -9.70 -11.37 -4.11
CA PHE A 41 -10.43 -12.56 -3.67
C PHE A 41 -11.89 -12.57 -4.10
N ASN A 42 -12.52 -11.40 -4.21
CA ASN A 42 -13.93 -11.26 -4.58
C ASN A 42 -14.11 -10.85 -6.04
N ASP A 43 -13.12 -10.18 -6.62
CA ASP A 43 -13.19 -9.62 -7.97
C ASP A 43 -11.87 -9.85 -8.73
N PRO A 44 -11.91 -10.71 -9.78
CA PRO A 44 -10.71 -11.09 -10.54
C PRO A 44 -10.12 -9.94 -11.38
N ARG A 45 -10.82 -8.79 -11.49
CA ARG A 45 -10.27 -7.60 -12.16
C ARG A 45 -9.11 -6.98 -11.38
N PHE A 46 -9.01 -7.26 -10.08
CA PHE A 46 -7.93 -6.78 -9.24
C PHE A 46 -6.82 -7.82 -9.14
N PRO A 47 -5.55 -7.46 -9.43
CA PRO A 47 -4.43 -8.38 -9.25
C PRO A 47 -4.19 -8.63 -7.76
N LYS A 48 -3.99 -9.90 -7.37
CA LYS A 48 -3.71 -10.30 -5.98
C LYS A 48 -2.47 -9.60 -5.41
N TYR A 49 -1.45 -9.44 -6.24
CA TYR A 49 -0.21 -8.74 -5.92
C TYR A 49 0.03 -7.63 -6.95
N PRO A 50 -0.52 -6.42 -6.74
CA PRO A 50 -0.34 -5.32 -7.68
C PRO A 50 1.14 -4.91 -7.79
N ARG A 51 1.54 -4.48 -8.99
CA ARG A 51 2.87 -3.87 -9.22
C ARG A 51 2.86 -2.47 -8.64
N LEU A 52 3.79 -2.18 -7.74
CA LEU A 52 3.92 -0.87 -7.10
C LEU A 52 4.88 0.03 -7.88
N PRO A 53 4.70 1.38 -7.85
CA PRO A 53 3.61 2.10 -7.15
C PRO A 53 2.30 2.10 -7.95
N VAL A 54 1.16 1.92 -7.27
CA VAL A 54 -0.17 2.03 -7.89
C VAL A 54 -0.64 3.47 -7.76
N LEU A 55 -0.68 4.18 -8.89
CA LEU A 55 -1.09 5.60 -8.93
C LEU A 55 -2.60 5.77 -9.19
N SER A 56 -3.26 4.75 -9.73
CA SER A 56 -4.70 4.77 -10.02
C SER A 56 -5.29 3.37 -9.82
N CYS A 57 -6.35 3.27 -9.02
CA CYS A 57 -7.06 2.03 -8.76
C CYS A 57 -8.56 2.32 -8.60
N LYS A 58 -9.41 1.59 -9.34
CA LYS A 58 -10.87 1.75 -9.28
C LYS A 58 -11.50 1.30 -7.96
N GLY A 59 -10.81 0.44 -7.22
CA GLY A 59 -11.24 -0.07 -5.92
C GLY A 59 -10.42 0.52 -4.76
N TYR A 60 -9.80 1.68 -4.95
CA TYR A 60 -9.10 2.35 -3.86
C TYR A 60 -10.13 2.92 -2.87
N GLU A 61 -9.97 2.53 -1.61
CA GLU A 61 -10.72 3.09 -0.49
C GLU A 61 -9.70 3.53 0.56
N LYS A 62 -9.73 4.80 0.99
CA LYS A 62 -8.76 5.30 1.97
C LYS A 62 -9.04 4.67 3.33
N ALA A 63 -8.05 4.01 3.92
CA ALA A 63 -8.12 3.50 5.28
C ALA A 63 -8.30 4.67 6.25
N VAL A 64 -9.52 4.85 6.76
CA VAL A 64 -9.78 5.82 7.82
C VAL A 64 -9.26 5.21 9.11
N ARG A 65 -8.15 5.75 9.63
CA ARG A 65 -7.78 5.50 11.03
C ARG A 65 -8.72 6.35 11.89
N GLY A 66 -9.76 5.72 12.42
CA GLY A 66 -10.60 6.25 13.50
C GLY A 66 -9.87 6.25 14.84
#